data_AF-A0AA97E4H8-F1
#
_entry.id   AF-A0AA97E4H8-F1
#
_cell.length_a   1.000
_cell.length_b   1.000
_cell.length_c   1.000
_cell.angle_alpha   90.00
_cell.angle_beta   90.00
_cell.angle_gamma   90.00
#
_symmetry.space_group_name_H-M   'P 1'
#
loop_
_entity.id
_entity.type
_entity.pdbx_description
1 polymer ?
#
loop_
_entity_poly.entity_id
_entity_poly.type
_entity_poly.pdbx_seq_one_letter_code
_entity_poly.pdbx_strand_id
1 'polypeptide(L)'
;MRTPQSQLALQRVLDYLRLAGVELTPEVEQRALLLVSAALERAPEDLLAECMRRLPEVFELPGYKPILQAPEIHRGSLVYGAY
;
A
#
# COMPACT_ATOMS: atom_id res chain seq x y z
N MET A 1 -0.52 26.05 12.60
CA MET A 1 0.33 26.01 11.38
C MET A 1 -0.30 25.02 10.42
N ARG A 2 -0.39 25.32 9.12
CA ARG A 2 -0.97 24.41 8.13
C ARG A 2 0.14 23.50 7.61
N THR A 3 -0.02 22.19 7.75
CA THR A 3 0.96 21.21 7.23
C THR A 3 0.91 21.23 5.69
N PRO A 4 2.05 21.32 4.99
CA PRO A 4 2.10 21.22 3.53
C PRO A 4 1.54 19.88 3.05
N GLN A 5 0.83 19.88 1.91
CA GLN A 5 0.31 18.63 1.32
C GLN A 5 1.42 17.65 0.94
N SER A 6 2.59 18.13 0.53
CA SER A 6 3.77 17.32 0.24
C SER A 6 4.28 16.55 1.46
N GLN A 7 4.31 17.21 2.63
CA GLN A 7 4.67 16.56 3.88
C GLN A 7 3.66 15.47 4.26
N LEU A 8 2.36 15.75 4.11
CA LEU A 8 1.32 14.77 4.40
C LEU A 8 1.37 13.59 3.43
N ALA A 9 1.62 13.83 2.14
CA ALA A 9 1.77 12.78 1.14
C ALA A 9 2.98 11.88 1.43
N LEU A 10 4.14 12.47 1.74
CA LEU A 10 5.34 11.72 2.10
C LEU A 10 5.11 10.84 3.33
N GLN A 11 4.50 11.38 4.39
CA GLN A 11 4.16 10.62 5.58
C GLN A 11 3.31 9.39 5.23
N ARG A 12 2.28 9.57 4.39
CA ARG A 12 1.39 8.49 3.95
C ARG A 12 2.10 7.42 3.12
N VAL A 13 3.00 7.83 2.23
CA VAL A 13 3.81 6.90 1.43
C VAL A 13 4.71 6.06 2.32
N LEU A 14 5.43 6.67 3.27
CA LEU A 14 6.31 5.95 4.20
C LEU A 14 5.52 5.02 5.13
N ASP A 15 4.38 5.48 5.65
CA ASP A 15 3.49 4.64 6.45
C ASP A 15 2.99 3.42 5.65
N TYR A 16 2.63 3.62 4.39
CA TYR A 16 2.21 2.54 3.50
C TYR A 16 3.34 1.54 3.24
N LEU A 17 4.56 2.00 2.93
CA LEU A 17 5.71 1.13 2.71
C LEU A 17 6.03 0.29 3.95
N ARG A 18 6.02 0.90 5.14
CA ARG A 18 6.19 0.19 6.40
C ARG A 18 5.10 -0.86 6.62
N LEU A 19 3.84 -0.53 6.33
CA LEU A 19 2.72 -1.48 6.44
C LEU A 19 2.79 -2.61 5.41
N ALA A 20 3.35 -2.33 4.23
CA ALA A 20 3.62 -3.32 3.20
C ALA A 20 4.81 -4.24 3.54
N GLY A 21 5.50 -4.00 4.67
CA GLY A 21 6.66 -4.79 5.10
C GLY A 21 7.97 -4.37 4.44
N VAL A 22 8.04 -3.17 3.86
CA VAL A 22 9.28 -2.59 3.35
C VAL A 22 10.04 -1.93 4.52
N GLU A 23 11.29 -2.34 4.71
CA GLU A 23 12.20 -1.70 5.66
C GLU A 23 12.52 -0.26 5.21
N LEU A 24 12.31 0.71 6.10
CA LEU A 24 12.55 2.14 5.84
C LEU A 24 14.04 2.47 5.99
N THR A 25 14.83 2.05 5.01
CA THR A 25 16.25 2.44 4.88
C THR A 25 16.38 3.87 4.34
N PRO A 26 17.53 4.55 4.54
CA PRO A 26 17.77 5.88 3.97
C PRO A 26 17.56 5.93 2.44
N GLU A 27 17.90 4.84 1.73
CA GLU A 27 17.69 4.72 0.29
C GLU A 27 16.20 4.68 -0.09
N VAL A 28 15.38 3.98 0.71
CA VAL A 28 13.91 3.94 0.54
C VAL A 28 13.30 5.31 0.82
N GLU A 29 13.75 5.99 1.87
CA GLU A 29 13.32 7.36 2.19
C GLU A 29 13.65 8.34 1.06
N GLN A 30 14.87 8.27 0.52
CA GLN A 30 15.28 9.10 -0.62
C GLN A 30 14.40 8.84 -1.86
N ARG A 31 14.10 7.57 -2.17
CA ARG A 31 13.20 7.22 -3.28
C ARG A 31 11.78 7.73 -3.05
N ALA A 32 11.28 7.66 -1.82
CA ALA A 32 9.96 8.18 -1.47
C ALA A 32 9.89 9.71 -1.62
N LEU A 33 10.95 10.42 -1.22
CA LEU A 33 11.08 11.87 -1.45
C LEU A 33 11.05 12.22 -2.94
N LEU A 34 11.82 11.50 -3.76
CA LEU A 34 11.85 11.69 -5.22
C LEU A 34 10.48 11.41 -5.86
N LEU A 35 9.76 10.37 -5.40
CA LEU A 35 8.41 10.06 -5.83
C LEU A 35 7.45 11.23 -5.57
N VAL A 36 7.46 11.78 -4.36
CA VAL A 36 6.59 12.91 -3.97
C VAL A 36 6.96 14.16 -4.75
N SER A 37 8.26 14.43 -4.96
CA SER A 37 8.72 15.55 -5.79
C SER A 37 8.19 15.46 -7.22
N ALA A 38 8.35 14.29 -7.85
CA ALA A 38 7.91 14.08 -9.23
C ALA A 38 6.37 14.10 -9.36
N ALA A 39 5.64 13.68 -8.33
CA ALA A 39 4.19 13.77 -8.30
C ALA A 39 3.71 15.22 -8.13
N LEU A 40 4.41 16.03 -7.33
CA LEU A 40 4.10 17.44 -7.11
C LEU A 40 4.24 18.27 -8.39
N GLU A 41 5.25 17.98 -9.21
CA GLU A 41 5.44 18.63 -10.52
C GLU A 41 4.32 18.29 -11.52
N ARG A 42 3.70 17.11 -11.37
CA ARG A 42 2.76 16.56 -12.36
C ARG A 42 1.30 16.84 -12.03
N ALA A 43 0.92 16.70 -10.76
CA ALA A 43 -0.46 16.80 -10.30
C ALA A 43 -0.50 17.34 -8.85
N PRO A 44 -0.31 18.66 -8.64
CA PRO A 44 -0.26 19.23 -7.30
C PRO A 44 -1.59 19.14 -6.53
N GLU A 45 -2.74 19.11 -7.24
CA GLU A 45 -4.07 19.05 -6.60
C GLU A 45 -4.41 17.67 -6.05
N ASP A 46 -3.92 16.60 -6.69
CA ASP A 46 -4.18 15.19 -6.35
C ASP A 46 -2.90 14.42 -5.98
N LEU A 47 -1.97 15.10 -5.30
CA LEU A 47 -0.61 14.62 -5.02
C LEU A 47 -0.56 13.19 -4.47
N LEU A 48 -1.34 12.90 -3.44
CA LEU A 48 -1.33 11.57 -2.81
C LEU A 48 -1.82 10.48 -3.78
N ALA A 49 -2.85 10.76 -4.58
CA ALA A 49 -3.37 9.80 -5.53
C ALA A 49 -2.34 9.50 -6.64
N GLU A 50 -1.62 10.51 -7.12
CA GLU A 50 -0.51 10.32 -8.07
C GLU A 50 0.63 9.51 -7.45
N CYS A 51 1.04 9.83 -6.22
CA CYS A 51 2.05 9.06 -5.49
C CYS A 51 1.67 7.58 -5.40
N MET A 52 0.45 7.27 -4.95
CA MET A 52 -0.02 5.89 -4.78
C MET A 52 -0.13 5.14 -6.10
N ARG A 53 -0.46 5.82 -7.21
CA ARG A 53 -0.52 5.20 -8.54
C ARG A 53 0.86 4.78 -9.04
N ARG A 54 1.87 5.60 -8.78
CA ARG A 54 3.26 5.37 -9.22
C ARG A 54 4.09 4.53 -8.25
N LEU A 55 3.63 4.39 -7.00
CA LEU A 55 4.33 3.65 -5.96
C LEU A 55 4.73 2.22 -6.39
N PRO A 56 3.88 1.43 -7.07
CA PRO A 56 4.27 0.09 -7.56
C PRO A 56 5.31 0.11 -8.69
N GLU A 57 5.44 1.22 -9.43
CA GLU A 57 6.47 1.37 -10.47
C GLU A 57 7.85 1.65 -9.85
N VAL A 58 7.86 2.27 -8.67
CA VAL A 58 9.08 2.70 -7.97
C VAL A 58 9.52 1.71 -6.90
N PHE A 59 8.61 0.95 -6.29
CA PHE A 59 8.95 0.02 -5.22
C PHE A 59 8.47 -1.40 -5.54
N GLU A 60 9.37 -2.38 -5.36
CA GLU A 60 8.98 -3.78 -5.33
C GLU A 60 8.27 -4.07 -4.01
N LEU A 61 6.94 -4.03 -4.03
CA LEU A 61 6.14 -4.35 -2.86
C LEU A 61 6.15 -5.87 -2.65
N PRO A 62 6.38 -6.36 -1.41
CA PRO A 62 6.23 -7.77 -1.09
C PRO A 62 4.84 -8.23 -1.55
N GLY A 63 4.79 -9.29 -2.37
CA GLY A 63 3.54 -9.78 -2.92
C GLY A 63 2.53 -10.02 -1.79
N TYR A 64 1.37 -9.40 -1.87
CA TYR A 64 0.27 -9.63 -0.93
C TYR A 64 -0.04 -11.13 -0.94
N LYS A 65 0.25 -11.82 0.16
CA LYS A 65 -0.15 -13.22 0.33
C LYS A 65 -1.64 -13.21 0.69
N PRO A 66 -2.56 -13.62 -0.22
CA PRO A 66 -3.97 -13.68 0.13
C PRO A 66 -4.13 -14.65 1.29
N ILE A 67 -4.70 -14.16 2.39
CA ILE A 67 -5.20 -15.03 3.45
C ILE A 67 -6.41 -15.72 2.83
N LEU A 68 -6.44 -17.06 2.82
CA LEU A 68 -7.61 -17.82 2.36
C LEU A 68 -8.83 -17.31 3.14
N GLN A 69 -9.73 -16.58 2.46
CA GLN A 69 -10.86 -15.90 3.10
C GLN A 69 -12.01 -16.85 3.47
N ALA A 70 -11.90 -18.13 3.13
CA ALA A 70 -12.87 -19.14 3.49
C ALA A 70 -12.17 -20.43 3.94
N PRO A 71 -12.68 -21.10 4.99
CA PRO A 71 -12.29 -22.48 5.26
C PRO A 71 -12.65 -23.35 4.06
N GLU A 72 -11.89 -24.43 3.85
CA GLU A 72 -12.21 -25.42 2.82
C GLU A 72 -13.64 -25.94 3.05
N ILE A 73 -14.49 -25.84 2.03
CA ILE A 73 -15.86 -26.34 2.11
C ILE A 73 -15.80 -27.87 2.13
N HIS A 74 -15.86 -28.46 3.31
CA HIS A 74 -16.04 -29.90 3.46
C HIS A 74 -17.52 -30.26 3.19
N ARG A 75 -17.81 -30.67 1.96
CA ARG A 75 -19.15 -31.12 1.52
C ARG A 75 -19.46 -32.51 2.11
N GLY A 76 -19.77 -32.56 3.40
CA GLY A 76 -20.07 -33.81 4.11
C GLY A 76 -20.52 -33.67 5.56
N SER A 77 -20.45 -32.47 6.16
CA SER A 77 -20.74 -32.24 7.58
C SER A 77 -22.23 -32.17 7.94
N LEU A 78 -23.12 -32.19 6.94
CA LEU A 78 -24.57 -32.19 7.15
C LEU A 78 -25.10 -33.61 6.96
N VAL A 79 -25.10 -34.40 8.05
CA VAL A 79 -25.85 -35.66 8.10
C VAL A 79 -27.33 -35.30 8.24
N TYR A 80 -28.05 -35.28 7.12
CA TYR A 80 -29.50 -35.37 7.17
C TYR A 80 -29.82 -36.81 7.56
N GLY A 81 -30.26 -37.00 8.81
CA GLY A 81 -30.71 -38.31 9.29
C GLY A 81 -31.77 -38.89 8.35
N ALA A 82 -31.58 -40.14 7.97
CA ALA A 82 -32.55 -40.89 7.18
C ALA A 82 -33.86 -41.00 7.97
N TYR A 83 -34.97 -40.56 7.37
CA TYR A 83 -36.32 -40.86 7.82
C TYR A 83 -36.61 -42.36 7.69
#